data_AF-A0A7W5LZ71-F1
#
_entry.id   AF-A0A7W5LZ71-F1
#
_cell.length_a   1.000
_cell.length_b   1.000
_cell.length_c   1.000
_cell.angle_alpha   90.00
_cell.angle_beta   90.00
_cell.angle_gamma   90.00
#
_symmetry.space_group_name_H-M   'P 1'
#
loop_
_entity.id
_entity.type
_entity.pdbx_description
1 polymer ?
#
loop_
_entity_poly.entity_id
_entity_poly.type
_entity_poly.pdbx_seq_one_letter_code
_entity_poly.pdbx_strand_id
1 'polypeptide(L)' 'MNNFLAKTLTSINALIAIVIFAYFTLYGPILTGMPVIGLILGAIVGVVAAALICGTIAFLALIERHLAEIAAATRQPRS' A
#
# COMPACT_ATOMS: atom_id res chain seq x y z
N MET A 1 12.06 19.03 1.72
CA MET A 1 11.50 17.66 1.77
C MET A 1 12.02 16.90 0.56
N ASN A 2 12.67 15.76 0.76
CA ASN A 2 13.35 15.04 -0.32
C ASN A 2 12.31 14.42 -1.26
N ASN A 3 12.08 15.04 -2.43
CA ASN A 3 11.15 14.60 -3.47
C ASN A 3 11.37 13.13 -3.90
N PHE A 4 12.60 12.64 -3.66
CA PHE A 4 13.00 11.26 -3.86
C PHE A 4 12.25 10.26 -2.96
N LEU A 5 12.13 10.54 -1.66
CA LEU A 5 11.43 9.65 -0.72
C LEU A 5 9.95 9.53 -1.09
N ALA A 6 9.30 10.66 -1.41
CA ALA A 6 7.89 10.68 -1.81
C ALA A 6 7.63 9.91 -3.11
N LYS A 7 8.50 10.06 -4.12
CA LYS A 7 8.42 9.32 -5.39
C LYS A 7 8.67 7.83 -5.22
N THR A 8 9.69 7.46 -4.44
CA THR A 8 10.02 6.05 -4.20
C THR A 8 8.90 5.34 -3.43
N LEU A 9 8.34 5.97 -2.39
CA LEU A 9 7.25 5.39 -1.62
C LEU A 9 5.98 5.20 -2.47
N THR A 10 5.65 6.18 -3.31
CA THR A 10 4.50 6.10 -4.24
C THR A 10 4.70 4.99 -5.27
N SER A 11 5.91 4.88 -5.83
CA SER A 11 6.25 3.84 -6.81
C SER A 11 6.18 2.44 -6.21
N ILE A 12 6.77 2.24 -5.03
CA ILE A 12 6.74 0.95 -4.32
C ILE A 12 5.31 0.58 -3.92
N ASN A 13 4.52 1.55 -3.45
CA ASN A 13 3.12 1.30 -3.08
C ASN A 13 2.28 0.84 -4.28
N ALA A 14 2.47 1.48 -5.45
CA ALA A 14 1.79 1.07 -6.68
C ALA A 14 2.24 -0.32 -7.14
N LEU A 15 3.54 -0.64 -7.03
CA LEU A 15 4.08 -1.96 -7.36
C LEU A 15 3.47 -3.05 -6.48
N ILE A 16 3.42 -2.82 -5.16
CA ILE A 16 2.83 -3.76 -4.20
C ILE A 16 1.35 -4.00 -4.51
N ALA A 17 0.59 -2.93 -4.81
CA ALA A 17 -0.82 -3.04 -5.19
C ALA A 17 -1.02 -3.96 -6.40
N ILE A 18 -0.20 -3.78 -7.44
CA ILE A 18 -0.27 -4.57 -8.68
C ILE A 18 0.04 -6.04 -8.39
N VAL A 19 1.07 -6.32 -7.58
CA VAL A 19 1.46 -7.70 -7.23
C VAL A 19 0.35 -8.41 -6.47
N ILE A 20 -0.25 -7.76 -5.47
CA ILE A 20 -1.36 -8.31 -4.69
C ILE A 20 -2.56 -8.57 -5.60
N PHE A 21 -2.96 -7.57 -6.39
CA PHE A 21 -4.09 -7.69 -7.30
C PHE A 21 -3.90 -8.83 -8.30
N ALA A 22 -2.72 -8.92 -8.92
CA ALA A 22 -2.39 -9.98 -9.88
C ALA A 22 -2.45 -11.37 -9.22
N TYR A 23 -1.90 -11.50 -8.01
CA TYR A 23 -1.91 -12.77 -7.27
C TYR A 23 -3.33 -13.27 -7.02
N PHE A 24 -4.19 -12.43 -6.43
CA PHE A 24 -5.58 -12.81 -6.15
C PHE A 24 -6.41 -13.07 -7.41
N THR A 25 -6.20 -12.27 -8.46
CA THR A 25 -6.90 -12.44 -9.75
C THR A 25 -6.52 -13.74 -10.45
N LEU A 26 -5.23 -14.12 -10.41
CA LEU A 26 -4.75 -15.38 -11.01
C LEU A 26 -5.11 -16.61 -10.17
N TYR A 27 -5.16 -16.47 -8.84
CA TYR A 27 -5.46 -17.58 -7.94
C TYR A 27 -6.96 -17.87 -7.82
N GLY A 28 -7.82 -16.87 -8.04
CA GLY A 28 -9.28 -17.02 -7.97
C GLY A 28 -9.87 -18.13 -8.86
N PRO A 29 -9.50 -18.21 -10.16
CA PRO A 29 -9.86 -19.32 -11.05
C PRO A 29 -9.44 -20.70 -10.53
N ILE A 30 -8.23 -20.79 -9.96
CA ILE A 30 -7.65 -22.04 -9.45
C ILE A 30 -8.43 -22.54 -8.23
N LEU A 31 -8.77 -21.64 -7.32
CA LEU A 31 -9.48 -21.96 -6.08
C LEU A 31 -10.93 -22.41 -6.31
N THR A 32 -11.60 -21.79 -7.28
CA THR A 32 -13.03 -22.01 -7.54
C THR A 32 -13.32 -23.09 -8.57
N GLY A 33 -12.32 -23.48 -9.38
CA GLY A 33 -12.50 -24.36 -10.54
C GLY A 33 -13.33 -23.75 -11.68
N MET A 34 -13.76 -22.48 -11.54
CA MET A 34 -14.57 -21.75 -12.51
C MET A 34 -13.78 -20.56 -13.04
N PRO A 35 -13.35 -20.56 -14.31
CA PRO A 35 -12.39 -19.57 -14.80
C PRO A 35 -12.94 -18.14 -14.74
N VAL A 36 -14.16 -17.92 -15.21
CA VAL A 36 -14.76 -16.57 -15.29
C VAL A 36 -15.16 -16.06 -13.90
N ILE A 37 -15.86 -16.89 -13.12
CA ILE A 37 -16.35 -16.50 -11.78
C ILE A 37 -15.18 -16.33 -10.80
N GLY A 38 -14.21 -17.23 -10.85
CA GLY A 38 -13.00 -17.15 -10.06
C GLY A 38 -12.16 -15.92 -10.39
N LEU A 39 -12.08 -15.52 -11.65
CA LEU A 39 -11.37 -14.28 -12.05
C LEU A 39 -12.07 -13.05 -11.45
N ILE A 40 -13.40 -12.97 -11.54
CA ILE A 40 -14.17 -11.83 -11.02
C ILE A 40 -14.06 -11.75 -9.48
N LEU A 41 -14.27 -12.87 -8.79
CA LEU A 41 -14.15 -12.93 -7.33
C LEU A 41 -12.72 -12.65 -6.88
N GLY A 42 -11.73 -13.24 -7.55
CA GLY A 42 -10.31 -12.99 -7.31
C GLY A 42 -9.94 -11.53 -7.50
N ALA A 43 -10.44 -10.87 -8.55
CA ALA A 43 -10.23 -9.45 -8.79
C ALA A 43 -10.87 -8.57 -7.70
N ILE A 44 -12.10 -8.88 -7.28
CA ILE A 44 -12.78 -8.13 -6.19
C ILE A 44 -11.99 -8.25 -4.89
N VAL A 45 -11.65 -9.48 -4.48
CA VAL A 45 -10.87 -9.74 -3.26
C VAL A 45 -9.48 -9.09 -3.36
N GLY A 46 -8.84 -9.19 -4.53
CA GLY A 46 -7.54 -8.59 -4.80
C GLY A 46 -7.53 -7.07 -4.67
N VAL A 47 -8.56 -6.39 -5.19
CA VAL A 47 -8.71 -4.93 -5.04
C VAL A 47 -8.92 -4.55 -3.58
N VAL A 48 -9.79 -5.27 -2.86
CA VAL A 48 -10.04 -5.00 -1.43
C VAL A 48 -8.76 -5.20 -0.61
N ALA A 49 -8.04 -6.31 -0.82
CA ALA A 49 -6.79 -6.59 -0.12
C ALA A 49 -5.71 -5.55 -0.45
N ALA A 50 -5.54 -5.19 -1.71
CA ALA A 50 -4.59 -4.17 -2.13
C ALA A 50 -4.92 -2.80 -1.52
N ALA A 51 -6.18 -2.39 -1.52
CA ALA A 51 -6.62 -1.12 -0.93
C ALA A 51 -6.34 -1.06 0.58
N LEU A 52 -6.57 -2.15 1.32
CA LEU A 52 -6.26 -2.21 2.76
C LEU A 52 -4.76 -2.10 3.03
N ILE A 53 -3.94 -2.84 2.29
CA ILE A 53 -2.48 -2.84 2.48
C ILE A 53 -1.89 -1.48 2.07
N CYS A 54 -2.25 -0.96 0.90
CA CYS A 54 -1.79 0.35 0.44
C CYS A 54 -2.30 1.49 1.34
N GLY A 55 -3.53 1.40 1.82
CA GLY A 55 -4.11 2.37 2.75
C GLY A 55 -3.36 2.44 4.09
N THR A 56 -3.00 1.29 4.66
CA THR A 56 -2.24 1.24 5.92
C THR A 56 -0.83 1.81 5.76
N ILE A 57 -0.15 1.52 4.66
CA ILE A 57 1.18 2.08 4.35
C ILE A 57 1.10 3.60 4.21
N ALA A 58 0.11 4.12 3.47
CA ALA A 58 -0.10 5.55 3.33
C ALA A 58 -0.39 6.23 4.69
N PHE A 59 -1.16 5.58 5.55
CA PHE A 59 -1.47 6.09 6.88
C PHE A 59 -0.23 6.14 7.78
N LEU A 60 0.59 5.10 7.78
CA LEU A 60 1.87 5.05 8.50
C LEU A 60 2.84 6.15 8.04
N ALA A 61 2.91 6.39 6.73
CA ALA A 61 3.75 7.45 6.16
C ALA A 61 3.32 8.86 6.59
N LEU A 62 2.02 9.10 6.77
CA LEU A 62 1.50 10.34 7.33
C LEU A 62 1.91 10.51 8.81
N ILE A 63 1.80 9.43 9.59
CA ILE A 63 2.20 9.43 11.01
C ILE A 63 3.69 9.71 11.17
N GLU A 64 4.56 9.05 10.38
CA GLU A 64 6.00 9.29 10.40
C GLU A 64 6.34 10.76 10.18
N ARG A 65 5.60 11.43 9.29
CA ARG A 65 5.82 12.83 8.96
C ARG A 65 5.46 13.74 10.13
N HIS A 66 4.37 13.46 10.85
CA HIS A 66 4.03 14.17 12.08
C HIS A 66 5.02 13.90 13.21
N LEU A 67 5.47 12.65 13.38
CA LEU A 67 6.50 12.30 14.38
C LEU A 67 7.83 12.98 14.09
N ALA A 68 8.24 13.04 12.82
CA ALA A 68 9.47 13.70 12.40
C ALA A 68 9.44 15.20 12.72
N GLU A 69 8.29 15.87 12.53
CA GLU A 69 8.10 17.28 12.90
C GLU A 69 8.21 17.49 14.42
N ILE A 70 7.55 16.64 15.22
CA ILE A 70 7.61 16.73 16.70
C ILE A 70 9.03 16.43 17.21
N ALA A 71 9.71 15.44 16.63
CA ALA A 71 11.08 15.10 16.97
C ALA A 71 12.07 16.23 16.59
N ALA A 72 11.82 16.94 15.49
CA ALA A 72 12.61 18.11 15.12
C ALA A 72 12.36 19.30 16.08
N ALA A 73 11.11 19.54 16.47
CA ALA A 73 10.76 20.61 17.42
C ALA A 73 11.32 20.38 18.83
N THR A 74 11.40 19.13 19.27
CA THR A 74 11.99 18.76 20.57
C THR A 74 13.51 18.75 20.57
N ARG A 75 14.15 18.61 19.39
CA ARG A 75 15.61 18.69 19.23
C ARG A 75 16.15 20.11 19.10
N GLN A 76 15.31 21.14 18.93
CA GLN A 76 15.80 22.52 19.08
C GLN A 76 16.10 22.77 20.56
N PRO A 77 17.39 22.92 20.95
CA PRO A 77 17.71 23.32 22.31
C PRO A 77 17.08 24.70 22.54
N ARG A 78 16.25 24.80 23.58
CA ARG A 78 15.93 26.09 24.20
C ARG A 78 17.28 26.72 24.59
N SER A 79 17.73 27.70 23.80
CA SER A 79 18.74 28.67 24.22
C SER A 79 18.10 29.67 25.17
#